data_AF-A0A4Z0YPJ8-F1
#
_entry.id   AF-A0A4Z0YPJ8-F1
#
_cell.length_a   1.000
_cell.length_b   1.000
_cell.length_c   1.000
_cell.angle_alpha   90.00
_cell.angle_beta   90.00
_cell.angle_gamma   90.00
#
_symmetry.space_group_name_H-M   'P 1'
#
loop_
_entity.id
_entity.type
_entity.pdbx_description
1 polymer ?
#
loop_
_entity_poly.entity_id
_entity_poly.type
_entity_poly.pdbx_seq_one_letter_code
_entity_poly.pdbx_strand_id
1 'polypeptide(L)'
;MYAPIAKSVLVTLVAGTFAYVIYQCVFSSLAVFPGPLLAKLSKGWRAYVTYRGRWHRDLVALHQRYGPVVRIGPNELSVCDPEAFLQIYRVNGAYSKSASYSVVKGSRPFDLAGERNEKLHSAQRRLVARAYSMDSTMNLESQVDELVTPLLRKLDDVAFSKHIIDLGYWLQLFAFDVIGAVSFSKPYGFVSSGSDSLGSDKNFFARLARSLHSAAWLMHAGWLFRLHQKLVVPLIGNLLAVNERNGFFFHFAQREVQTRKDQGGNDKDIVGQLFKVQETKEEL
;
A
#
# COMPACT_ATOMS: atom_id res chain seq x y z
N MET A 1 -28.84 11.39 41.10
CA MET A 1 -28.32 10.00 41.19
C MET A 1 -27.13 9.71 40.24
N TYR A 2 -26.90 10.47 39.16
CA TYR A 2 -25.82 10.20 38.18
C TYR A 2 -24.43 10.77 38.53
N ALA A 3 -24.35 11.80 39.38
CA ALA A 3 -23.09 12.45 39.76
C ALA A 3 -22.05 11.54 40.46
N PRO A 4 -22.40 10.64 41.42
CA PRO A 4 -21.42 9.77 42.05
C PRO A 4 -20.88 8.70 41.09
N ILE A 5 -21.73 8.17 40.19
CA ILE A 5 -21.32 7.19 39.17
C ILE A 5 -20.33 7.83 38.19
N ALA A 6 -20.64 9.04 37.71
CA ALA A 6 -19.76 9.78 36.81
C ALA A 6 -18.38 10.06 37.44
N LYS A 7 -18.35 10.43 38.74
CA LYS A 7 -17.09 10.65 39.47
C LYS A 7 -16.27 9.36 39.60
N SER A 8 -16.91 8.24 39.98
CA SER A 8 -16.21 6.95 40.10
C SER A 8 -15.65 6.46 38.76
N VAL A 9 -16.40 6.66 37.67
CA VAL A 9 -15.92 6.35 36.30
C VAL A 9 -14.72 7.21 35.94
N LEU A 10 -14.78 8.52 36.19
CA LEU A 10 -13.66 9.43 35.91
C LEU A 10 -12.40 9.06 36.69
N VAL A 11 -12.53 8.80 37.99
CA VAL A 11 -11.39 8.39 38.84
C VAL A 11 -10.77 7.09 38.34
N THR A 12 -11.60 6.11 37.98
CA THR A 12 -11.13 4.83 37.44
C THR A 12 -10.40 5.01 36.11
N LEU A 13 -10.92 5.85 35.22
CA LEU A 13 -10.28 6.15 33.93
C LEU A 13 -8.94 6.86 34.11
N VAL A 14 -8.86 7.84 35.01
CA VAL A 14 -7.62 8.56 35.31
C VAL A 14 -6.58 7.61 35.93
N ALA A 15 -6.96 6.84 36.94
CA ALA A 15 -6.07 5.87 37.59
C ALA A 15 -5.58 4.79 36.59
N GLY A 16 -6.48 4.25 35.76
CA GLY A 16 -6.14 3.27 34.73
C GLY A 16 -5.20 3.85 33.66
N THR A 17 -5.43 5.09 33.23
CA THR A 17 -4.55 5.78 32.27
C THR A 17 -3.16 6.01 32.87
N PHE A 18 -3.09 6.44 34.13
CA PHE A 18 -1.82 6.65 34.83
C PHE A 18 -1.05 5.34 35.00
N ALA A 19 -1.73 4.28 35.43
CA ALA A 19 -1.14 2.94 35.53
C ALA A 19 -0.62 2.44 34.17
N TYR A 20 -1.39 2.66 33.09
CA TYR A 20 -0.96 2.31 31.73
C TYR A 20 0.29 3.07 31.29
N VAL A 21 0.35 4.38 31.55
CA VAL A 21 1.52 5.22 31.20
C VAL A 21 2.77 4.74 31.94
N ILE A 22 2.66 4.48 33.24
CA ILE A 22 3.76 3.95 34.05
C ILE A 22 4.19 2.59 33.48
N TYR A 23 3.25 1.69 33.22
CA TYR A 23 3.56 0.38 32.66
C TYR A 23 4.33 0.51 31.34
N GLN A 24 3.86 1.33 30.39
CA GLN A 24 4.52 1.49 29.10
C GLN A 24 5.92 2.09 29.22
N CYS A 25 6.13 3.01 30.17
CA CYS A 25 7.40 3.73 30.30
C CYS A 25 8.42 3.00 31.16
N VAL A 26 8.00 2.16 32.10
CA VAL A 26 8.87 1.56 33.13
C VAL A 26 8.88 0.03 33.07
N PHE A 27 7.71 -0.61 32.96
CA PHE A 27 7.57 -2.07 33.12
C PHE A 27 7.47 -2.84 31.79
N SER A 28 7.22 -2.15 30.68
CA SER A 28 7.21 -2.76 29.35
C SER A 28 8.60 -3.33 29.02
N SER A 29 8.66 -4.49 28.38
CA SER A 29 9.91 -5.03 27.82
C SER A 29 10.57 -4.08 26.82
N LEU A 30 9.80 -3.13 26.25
CA LEU A 30 10.29 -2.11 25.34
C LEU A 30 10.61 -0.77 26.03
N ALA A 31 10.56 -0.70 27.37
CA ALA A 31 10.86 0.53 28.13
C ALA A 31 12.31 0.99 27.93
N VAL A 32 13.24 0.06 27.75
CA VAL A 32 14.68 0.32 27.50
C VAL A 32 14.92 1.08 26.20
N PHE A 33 14.02 0.96 25.21
CA PHE A 33 14.22 1.60 23.92
C PHE A 33 13.75 3.07 23.94
N PRO A 34 14.60 4.00 23.44
CA PRO A 34 14.26 5.41 23.37
C PRO A 34 13.19 5.69 22.31
N GLY A 35 12.48 6.81 22.44
CA GLY A 35 11.48 7.23 21.46
C GLY A 35 10.48 8.25 22.01
N PRO A 36 9.65 8.86 21.17
CA PRO A 36 8.68 9.86 21.59
C PRO A 36 7.67 9.30 22.60
N LEU A 37 7.35 10.06 23.64
CA LEU A 37 6.42 9.62 24.69
C LEU A 37 5.07 9.17 24.12
N LEU A 38 4.48 9.95 23.22
CA LEU A 38 3.20 9.61 22.59
C LEU A 38 3.30 8.32 21.75
N ALA A 39 4.46 8.03 21.17
CA ALA A 39 4.70 6.78 20.43
C ALA A 39 4.70 5.57 21.37
N LYS A 40 5.29 5.70 22.57
CA LYS A 40 5.27 4.65 23.60
C LYS A 40 3.85 4.33 24.09
N LEU A 41 2.96 5.32 24.09
CA LEU A 41 1.61 5.21 24.66
C LEU A 41 0.54 4.81 23.64
N SER A 42 0.67 5.17 22.36
CA SER A 42 -0.42 4.93 21.41
C SER A 42 0.04 4.82 19.97
N LYS A 43 -0.60 3.91 19.22
CA LYS A 43 -0.50 3.88 17.75
C LYS A 43 -1.15 5.09 17.09
N GLY A 44 -1.97 5.84 17.81
CA GLY A 44 -2.56 7.10 17.34
C GLY A 44 -1.50 8.14 16.98
N TRP A 45 -0.39 8.19 17.72
CA TRP A 45 0.74 9.04 17.35
C TRP A 45 1.28 8.67 15.97
N ARG A 46 1.47 7.36 15.74
CA ARG A 46 1.96 6.84 14.46
C ARG A 46 0.98 7.13 13.31
N ALA A 47 -0.31 6.90 13.53
CA ALA A 47 -1.34 7.23 12.55
C ALA A 47 -1.33 8.72 12.18
N TYR A 48 -1.21 9.60 13.17
CA TYR A 48 -1.16 11.05 12.96
C TYR A 48 0.06 11.51 12.15
N VAL A 49 1.27 11.06 12.48
CA VAL A 49 2.48 11.44 11.73
C VAL A 49 2.45 10.91 10.30
N THR A 50 1.90 9.71 10.08
CA THR A 50 1.70 9.15 8.73
C THR A 50 0.65 9.93 7.95
N TYR A 51 -0.45 10.32 8.57
CA TYR A 51 -1.50 11.16 7.97
C TYR A 51 -0.96 12.53 7.53
N ARG A 52 0.04 13.10 8.22
CA ARG A 52 0.71 14.34 7.77
C ARG A 52 1.58 14.17 6.53
N GLY A 53 1.79 12.95 6.04
CA GLY A 53 2.57 12.65 4.83
C GLY A 53 4.09 12.80 4.98
N ARG A 54 4.60 12.98 6.22
CA ARG A 54 6.02 13.24 6.49
C ARG A 54 6.73 12.11 7.24
N TRP A 55 6.08 10.95 7.35
CA TRP A 55 6.59 9.80 8.12
C TRP A 55 8.04 9.43 7.79
N HIS A 56 8.41 9.43 6.51
CA HIS A 56 9.79 9.12 6.08
C HIS A 56 10.83 10.09 6.66
N ARG A 57 10.52 11.40 6.73
CA ARG A 57 11.41 12.42 7.31
C ARG A 57 11.44 12.34 8.83
N ASP A 58 10.26 12.15 9.43
CA ASP A 58 10.14 12.00 10.88
C ASP A 58 10.95 10.78 11.35
N LEU A 59 10.92 9.67 10.61
CA LEU A 59 11.69 8.47 10.93
C LEU A 59 13.20 8.71 10.91
N VAL A 60 13.70 9.41 9.90
CA VAL A 60 15.13 9.79 9.81
C VAL A 60 15.51 10.67 10.99
N ALA A 61 14.73 11.71 11.30
CA ALA A 61 14.99 12.60 12.43
C ALA A 61 14.96 11.86 13.78
N LEU A 62 14.07 10.87 13.92
CA LEU A 62 14.01 10.04 15.12
C LEU A 62 15.25 9.18 15.30
N HIS A 63 15.75 8.54 14.24
CA HIS A 63 16.99 7.76 14.31
C HIS A 63 18.21 8.64 14.53
N GLN A 64 18.26 9.83 13.95
CA GLN A 64 19.32 10.83 14.25
C GLN A 64 19.32 11.25 15.73
N ARG A 65 18.14 11.33 16.36
CA ARG A 65 18.00 11.77 17.76
C ARG A 65 18.19 10.66 18.78
N TYR A 66 17.63 9.48 18.53
CA TYR A 66 17.51 8.40 19.50
C TYR A 66 18.42 7.20 19.21
N GLY A 67 19.09 7.17 18.05
CA GLY A 67 20.01 6.12 17.66
C GLY A 67 19.38 5.01 16.79
N PRO A 68 20.05 3.85 16.67
CA PRO A 68 19.72 2.83 15.68
C PRO A 68 18.41 2.10 15.97
N VAL A 69 17.96 2.03 17.23
CA VAL A 69 16.68 1.38 17.59
C VAL A 69 15.79 2.36 18.30
N VAL A 70 14.61 2.63 17.73
CA VAL A 70 13.66 3.62 18.23
C VAL A 70 12.29 3.00 18.44
N ARG A 71 11.73 3.19 19.62
CA ARG A 71 10.35 2.81 19.93
C ARG A 71 9.36 3.78 19.30
N ILE A 72 8.48 3.22 18.50
CA ILE A 72 7.60 3.97 17.60
C ILE A 72 6.12 3.64 17.75
N GLY A 73 5.82 2.67 18.59
CA GLY A 73 4.49 2.28 19.03
C GLY A 73 4.60 1.59 20.38
N PRO A 74 3.47 1.28 21.04
CA PRO A 74 3.47 0.56 22.30
C PRO A 74 4.21 -0.78 22.20
N ASN A 75 4.06 -1.47 21.07
CA ASN A 75 4.69 -2.76 20.78
C ASN A 75 5.45 -2.75 19.43
N GLU A 76 6.02 -1.61 19.04
CA GLU A 76 6.67 -1.45 17.73
C GLU A 76 8.02 -0.74 17.88
N LEU A 77 9.05 -1.33 17.25
CA LEU A 77 10.39 -0.77 17.15
C LEU A 77 10.70 -0.48 15.67
N SER A 78 11.41 0.61 15.44
CA SER A 78 12.11 0.89 14.19
C SER A 78 13.57 0.59 14.38
N VAL A 79 14.18 -0.15 13.45
CA VAL A 79 15.58 -0.54 13.51
C VAL A 79 16.27 -0.01 12.26
N CYS A 80 17.32 0.76 12.46
CA CYS A 80 18.19 1.34 11.44
C CYS A 80 19.58 0.73 11.61
N ASP A 81 19.67 -0.56 11.30
CA ASP A 81 20.89 -1.37 11.40
C ASP A 81 20.94 -2.40 10.25
N PRO A 82 22.04 -2.45 9.46
CA PRO A 82 22.16 -3.37 8.34
C PRO A 82 22.14 -4.86 8.71
N GLU A 83 22.71 -5.24 9.87
CA GLU A 83 22.73 -6.65 10.29
C GLU A 83 21.34 -7.12 10.72
N ALA A 84 20.63 -6.27 11.46
CA ALA A 84 19.24 -6.51 11.83
C ALA A 84 18.33 -6.62 10.60
N PHE A 85 18.57 -5.83 9.55
CA PHE A 85 17.84 -5.95 8.28
C PHE A 85 17.95 -7.36 7.69
N LEU A 86 19.17 -7.92 7.62
CA LEU A 86 19.41 -9.26 7.11
C LEU A 86 18.72 -10.35 7.95
N GLN A 87 18.63 -10.15 9.26
CA GLN A 87 17.94 -11.09 10.16
C GLN A 87 16.41 -10.99 10.04
N ILE A 88 15.87 -9.78 9.99
CA ILE A 88 14.41 -9.52 9.94
C ILE A 88 13.82 -9.96 8.60
N TYR A 89 14.50 -9.63 7.50
CA TYR A 89 14.02 -9.90 6.13
C TYR A 89 14.58 -11.20 5.52
N ARG A 90 15.17 -12.06 6.34
CA ARG A 90 15.67 -13.37 5.89
C ARG A 90 14.54 -14.19 5.25
N VAL A 91 14.83 -14.80 4.09
CA VAL A 91 13.94 -15.78 3.45
C VAL A 91 13.74 -16.97 4.41
N ASN A 92 12.48 -17.36 4.63
CA ASN A 92 12.09 -18.35 5.65
C ASN A 92 12.48 -17.95 7.10
N GLY A 93 12.54 -16.64 7.37
CA GLY A 93 12.77 -16.10 8.70
C GLY A 93 11.59 -16.32 9.66
N ALA A 94 11.79 -15.99 10.93
CA ALA A 94 10.79 -16.16 11.99
C ALA A 94 9.73 -15.03 12.03
N TYR A 95 9.92 -13.96 11.26
CA TYR A 95 9.08 -12.77 11.34
C TYR A 95 8.00 -12.78 10.26
N SER A 96 6.74 -12.63 10.69
CA SER A 96 5.61 -12.45 9.79
C SER A 96 5.20 -10.99 9.71
N LYS A 97 4.53 -10.61 8.62
CA LYS A 97 3.94 -9.26 8.47
C LYS A 97 3.02 -8.94 9.66
N SER A 98 3.05 -7.69 10.11
CA SER A 98 2.24 -7.20 11.24
C SER A 98 0.74 -7.29 10.97
N ALA A 99 -0.06 -7.32 12.04
CA ALA A 99 -1.52 -7.25 11.95
C ALA A 99 -2.05 -6.01 11.23
N SER A 100 -1.25 -4.95 11.09
CA SER A 100 -1.58 -3.77 10.28
C SER A 100 -1.86 -4.10 8.81
N TYR A 101 -1.26 -5.16 8.27
CA TYR A 101 -1.51 -5.63 6.90
C TYR A 101 -2.93 -6.15 6.68
N SER A 102 -3.73 -6.37 7.73
CA SER A 102 -5.15 -6.71 7.55
C SER A 102 -5.94 -5.60 6.84
N VAL A 103 -5.53 -4.33 6.99
CA VAL A 103 -6.13 -3.19 6.27
C VAL A 103 -5.84 -3.30 4.77
N VAL A 104 -4.63 -3.75 4.43
CA VAL A 104 -4.17 -3.97 3.05
C VAL A 104 -4.90 -5.17 2.45
N LYS A 105 -4.93 -6.32 3.14
CA LYS A 105 -5.60 -7.56 2.68
C LYS A 105 -7.12 -7.38 2.51
N GLY A 106 -7.77 -6.66 3.43
CA GLY A 106 -9.22 -6.57 3.46
C GLY A 106 -9.86 -7.96 3.63
N SER A 107 -10.89 -8.25 2.83
CA SER A 107 -11.62 -9.53 2.81
C SER A 107 -11.17 -10.48 1.70
N ARG A 108 -10.10 -10.17 0.96
CA ARG A 108 -9.71 -10.97 -0.20
C ARG A 108 -9.07 -12.32 0.21
N PRO A 109 -9.50 -13.43 -0.41
CA PRO A 109 -8.87 -14.72 -0.19
C PRO A 109 -7.45 -14.77 -0.80
N PHE A 110 -7.26 -14.14 -1.96
CA PHE A 110 -5.96 -14.02 -2.64
C PHE A 110 -5.42 -12.58 -2.56
N ASP A 111 -4.30 -12.37 -1.88
CA ASP A 111 -3.63 -11.05 -1.79
C ASP A 111 -2.16 -11.17 -1.34
N LEU A 112 -1.22 -11.11 -2.26
CA LEU A 112 0.21 -11.24 -1.95
C LEU A 112 0.74 -10.12 -1.06
N ALA A 113 0.22 -8.90 -1.21
CA ALA A 113 0.68 -7.75 -0.45
C ALA A 113 0.32 -7.90 1.04
N GLY A 114 -0.93 -8.27 1.32
CA GLY A 114 -1.54 -8.33 2.65
C GLY A 114 -1.50 -9.70 3.33
N GLU A 115 -1.20 -10.79 2.63
CA GLU A 115 -1.12 -12.13 3.24
C GLU A 115 0.03 -12.20 4.25
N ARG A 116 -0.29 -12.68 5.46
CA ARG A 116 0.60 -12.77 6.62
C ARG A 116 0.98 -14.22 6.95
N ASN A 117 0.17 -15.19 6.52
CA ASN A 117 0.48 -16.60 6.66
C ASN A 117 1.49 -16.99 5.58
N GLU A 118 2.71 -17.32 5.99
CA GLU A 118 3.80 -17.59 5.04
C GLU A 118 3.54 -18.81 4.15
N LYS A 119 2.83 -19.83 4.65
CA LYS A 119 2.47 -21.00 3.84
C LYS A 119 1.51 -20.60 2.71
N LEU A 120 0.48 -19.82 3.05
CA LEU A 120 -0.50 -19.34 2.08
C LEU A 120 0.13 -18.32 1.11
N HIS A 121 0.95 -17.40 1.62
CA HIS A 121 1.70 -16.44 0.82
C HIS A 121 2.62 -17.15 -0.18
N SER A 122 3.37 -18.16 0.26
CA SER A 122 4.25 -18.97 -0.60
C SER A 122 3.46 -19.72 -1.69
N ALA A 123 2.31 -20.30 -1.33
CA ALA A 123 1.41 -20.95 -2.28
C ALA A 123 0.87 -19.97 -3.34
N GLN A 124 0.35 -18.81 -2.91
CA GLN A 124 -0.14 -17.76 -3.80
C GLN A 124 0.98 -17.21 -4.71
N ARG A 125 2.16 -16.98 -4.15
CA ARG A 125 3.31 -16.45 -4.90
C ARG A 125 3.72 -17.42 -6.00
N ARG A 126 3.70 -18.73 -5.73
CA ARG A 126 4.05 -19.77 -6.71
C ARG A 126 3.13 -19.76 -7.93
N LEU A 127 1.87 -19.35 -7.77
CA LEU A 127 0.90 -19.28 -8.87
C LEU A 127 1.25 -18.17 -9.85
N VAL A 128 1.76 -17.04 -9.38
CA VAL A 128 2.04 -15.87 -10.24
C VAL A 128 3.50 -15.75 -10.65
N ALA A 129 4.43 -16.39 -9.92
CA ALA A 129 5.87 -16.14 -10.06
C ALA A 129 6.43 -16.35 -11.47
N ARG A 130 5.87 -17.30 -12.25
CA ARG A 130 6.31 -17.57 -13.62
C ARG A 130 6.16 -16.34 -14.51
N ALA A 131 5.06 -15.60 -14.40
CA ALA A 131 4.79 -14.40 -15.20
C ALA A 131 5.82 -13.28 -14.95
N TYR A 132 6.51 -13.32 -13.80
CA TYR A 132 7.56 -12.38 -13.40
C TYR A 132 8.97 -12.98 -13.53
N SER A 133 9.13 -14.10 -14.23
CA SER A 133 10.45 -14.67 -14.51
C SER A 133 11.23 -13.84 -15.53
N MET A 134 12.55 -13.98 -15.57
CA MET A 134 13.40 -13.29 -16.56
C MET A 134 12.95 -13.61 -18.00
N ASP A 135 12.73 -14.88 -18.29
CA ASP A 135 12.26 -15.35 -19.60
C ASP A 135 10.92 -14.71 -19.98
N SER A 136 9.95 -14.73 -19.07
CA SER A 136 8.66 -14.06 -19.28
C SER A 136 8.81 -12.54 -19.49
N THR A 137 9.70 -11.90 -18.73
CA THR A 137 9.90 -10.44 -18.80
C THR A 137 10.55 -10.01 -20.12
N MET A 138 11.49 -10.80 -20.66
CA MET A 138 12.10 -10.53 -21.96
C MET A 138 11.07 -10.52 -23.10
N ASN A 139 10.01 -11.32 -23.01
CA ASN A 139 8.95 -11.32 -24.01
C ASN A 139 8.09 -10.04 -24.00
N LEU A 140 8.25 -9.15 -23.01
CA LEU A 140 7.49 -7.91 -22.86
C LEU A 140 8.25 -6.68 -23.41
N GLU A 141 9.53 -6.83 -23.76
CA GLU A 141 10.42 -5.73 -24.17
C GLU A 141 9.84 -4.92 -25.33
N SER A 142 9.40 -5.59 -26.39
CA SER A 142 8.84 -4.91 -27.57
C SER A 142 7.61 -4.06 -27.24
N GLN A 143 6.79 -4.48 -26.26
CA GLN A 143 5.62 -3.71 -25.83
C GLN A 143 6.01 -2.43 -25.09
N VAL A 144 7.16 -2.44 -24.41
CA VAL A 144 7.70 -1.26 -23.72
C VAL A 144 8.34 -0.30 -24.73
N ASP A 145 9.11 -0.82 -25.68
CA ASP A 145 9.79 -0.02 -26.72
C ASP A 145 8.81 0.81 -27.55
N GLU A 146 7.64 0.25 -27.86
CA GLU A 146 6.55 0.94 -28.55
C GLU A 146 6.06 2.18 -27.78
N LEU A 147 6.20 2.21 -26.45
CA LEU A 147 5.78 3.32 -25.59
C LEU A 147 6.88 4.33 -25.31
N VAL A 148 8.15 3.91 -25.39
CA VAL A 148 9.31 4.80 -25.22
C VAL A 148 9.32 5.85 -26.34
N THR A 149 9.04 5.45 -27.57
CA THR A 149 9.09 6.35 -28.73
C THR A 149 8.10 7.53 -28.61
N PRO A 150 6.80 7.32 -28.30
CA PRO A 150 5.86 8.41 -28.02
C PRO A 150 6.30 9.33 -26.87
N LEU A 151 6.88 8.78 -25.80
CA LEU A 151 7.38 9.58 -24.68
C LEU A 151 8.53 10.49 -25.13
N LEU A 152 9.52 9.94 -25.83
CA LEU A 152 10.66 10.72 -26.32
C LEU A 152 10.21 11.84 -27.27
N ARG A 153 9.29 11.55 -28.20
CA ARG A 153 8.72 12.58 -29.08
C ARG A 153 8.07 13.72 -28.29
N LYS A 154 7.33 13.40 -27.22
CA LYS A 154 6.74 14.44 -26.34
C LYS A 154 7.79 15.25 -25.60
N LEU A 155 8.87 14.62 -25.13
CA LEU A 155 9.96 15.32 -24.46
C LEU A 155 10.74 16.22 -25.44
N ASP A 156 10.94 15.78 -26.68
CA ASP A 156 11.54 16.57 -27.75
C ASP A 156 10.68 17.81 -28.05
N ASP A 157 9.37 17.64 -28.24
CA ASP A 157 8.43 18.74 -28.48
C ASP A 157 8.49 19.81 -27.36
N VAL A 158 8.58 19.35 -26.11
CA VAL A 158 8.71 20.22 -24.93
C VAL A 158 10.05 20.95 -24.92
N ALA A 159 11.14 20.25 -25.24
CA ALA A 159 12.48 20.83 -25.34
C ALA A 159 12.55 21.92 -26.41
N PHE A 160 11.94 21.70 -27.59
CA PHE A 160 11.88 22.69 -28.66
C PHE A 160 11.00 23.90 -28.31
N SER A 161 9.86 23.66 -27.66
CA SER A 161 8.92 24.73 -27.28
C SER A 161 9.34 25.52 -26.03
N LYS A 162 10.39 25.08 -25.31
CA LYS A 162 10.87 25.66 -24.04
C LYS A 162 9.81 25.74 -22.95
N HIS A 163 8.77 24.89 -23.03
CA HIS A 163 7.77 24.80 -21.99
C HIS A 163 8.31 24.02 -20.78
N ILE A 164 7.88 24.41 -19.59
CA ILE A 164 8.19 23.70 -18.35
C ILE A 164 7.13 22.61 -18.14
N ILE A 165 7.57 21.38 -17.91
CA ILE A 165 6.70 20.24 -17.59
C ILE A 165 7.08 19.63 -16.24
N ASP A 166 6.11 18.96 -15.61
CA ASP A 166 6.39 18.06 -14.48
C ASP A 166 6.85 16.70 -15.03
N LEU A 167 8.16 16.46 -15.04
CA LEU A 167 8.73 15.19 -15.51
C LEU A 167 8.24 14.00 -14.66
N GLY A 168 7.99 14.19 -13.36
CA GLY A 168 7.47 13.14 -12.49
C GLY A 168 6.07 12.70 -12.92
N TYR A 169 5.22 13.65 -13.31
CA TYR A 169 3.89 13.35 -13.87
C TYR A 169 3.99 12.57 -15.17
N TRP A 170 4.84 13.00 -16.12
CA TRP A 170 5.03 12.31 -17.40
C TRP A 170 5.58 10.89 -17.25
N LEU A 171 6.54 10.70 -16.34
CA LEU A 171 7.06 9.37 -16.03
C LEU A 171 5.98 8.48 -15.37
N GLN A 172 5.07 9.07 -14.61
CA GLN A 172 3.93 8.34 -14.05
C GLN A 172 2.90 7.95 -15.14
N LEU A 173 2.61 8.83 -16.10
CA LEU A 173 1.79 8.50 -17.28
C LEU A 173 2.39 7.32 -18.04
N PHE A 174 3.69 7.39 -18.32
CA PHE A 174 4.43 6.32 -19.00
C PHE A 174 4.39 5.00 -18.22
N ALA A 175 4.63 5.03 -16.90
CA ALA A 175 4.59 3.84 -16.08
C ALA A 175 3.23 3.13 -16.12
N PHE A 176 2.12 3.90 -16.15
CA PHE A 176 0.79 3.33 -16.29
C PHE A 176 0.51 2.76 -17.68
N ASP A 177 0.94 3.44 -18.74
CA ASP A 177 0.84 2.88 -20.10
C ASP A 177 1.62 1.58 -20.24
N VAL A 178 2.81 1.50 -19.64
CA VAL A 178 3.62 0.26 -19.57
C VAL A 178 2.85 -0.83 -18.83
N ILE A 179 2.28 -0.54 -17.66
CA ILE A 179 1.45 -1.51 -16.91
C ILE A 179 0.32 -2.05 -17.79
N GLY A 180 -0.38 -1.17 -18.52
CA GLY A 180 -1.44 -1.55 -19.46
C GLY A 180 -0.92 -2.49 -20.55
N ALA A 181 0.16 -2.09 -21.23
CA ALA A 181 0.73 -2.83 -22.35
C ALA A 181 1.22 -4.22 -21.93
N VAL A 182 1.98 -4.32 -20.84
CA VAL A 182 2.58 -5.60 -20.42
C VAL A 182 1.62 -6.51 -19.67
N SER A 183 0.56 -5.96 -19.07
CA SER A 183 -0.43 -6.74 -18.33
C SER A 183 -1.60 -7.16 -19.19
N PHE A 184 -2.12 -6.25 -20.00
CA PHE A 184 -3.38 -6.41 -20.73
C PHE A 184 -3.21 -6.30 -22.25
N SER A 185 -1.98 -6.34 -22.77
CA SER A 185 -1.67 -6.13 -24.20
C SER A 185 -2.17 -4.80 -24.76
N LYS A 186 -2.45 -3.81 -23.91
CA LYS A 186 -3.05 -2.55 -24.32
C LYS A 186 -2.63 -1.40 -23.40
N PRO A 187 -1.93 -0.37 -23.91
CA PRO A 187 -1.65 0.83 -23.13
C PRO A 187 -2.93 1.64 -22.88
N TYR A 188 -2.93 2.47 -21.85
CA TYR A 188 -4.08 3.32 -21.50
C TYR A 188 -4.17 4.59 -22.35
N GLY A 189 -3.08 4.99 -23.01
CA GLY A 189 -2.99 6.20 -23.82
C GLY A 189 -2.74 7.46 -22.98
N PHE A 190 -2.14 7.31 -21.81
CA PHE A 190 -1.85 8.42 -20.91
C PHE A 190 -0.75 9.34 -21.47
N VAL A 191 0.32 8.77 -22.02
CA VAL A 191 1.40 9.55 -22.66
C VAL A 191 0.90 10.25 -23.93
N SER A 192 0.09 9.58 -24.74
CA SER A 192 -0.42 10.17 -25.99
C SER A 192 -1.40 11.32 -25.73
N SER A 193 -2.28 11.16 -24.72
CA SER A 193 -3.22 12.21 -24.31
C SER A 193 -2.59 13.31 -23.47
N GLY A 194 -1.43 13.05 -22.85
CA GLY A 194 -0.79 13.97 -21.90
C GLY A 194 -1.61 14.16 -20.61
N SER A 195 -2.49 13.20 -20.28
CA SER A 195 -3.39 13.29 -19.13
C SER A 195 -3.65 11.92 -18.51
N ASP A 196 -3.94 11.89 -17.22
CA ASP A 196 -4.37 10.70 -16.47
C ASP A 196 -5.90 10.51 -16.54
N SER A 197 -6.52 10.94 -17.64
CA SER A 197 -7.94 10.72 -17.88
C SER A 197 -8.18 9.29 -18.36
N LEU A 198 -9.01 8.55 -17.64
CA LEU A 198 -9.34 7.17 -17.95
C LEU A 198 -10.86 6.96 -17.92
N GLY A 199 -11.44 6.77 -19.10
CA GLY A 199 -12.89 6.71 -19.26
C GLY A 199 -13.55 8.02 -18.83
N SER A 200 -14.40 7.97 -17.80
CA SER A 200 -15.07 9.15 -17.24
C SER A 200 -14.28 9.81 -16.10
N ASP A 201 -13.23 9.17 -15.57
CA ASP A 201 -12.40 9.74 -14.50
C ASP A 201 -11.34 10.65 -15.12
N LYS A 202 -11.32 11.92 -14.72
CA LYS A 202 -10.36 12.92 -15.22
C LYS A 202 -9.10 13.05 -14.37
N ASN A 203 -9.05 12.40 -13.19
CA ASN A 203 -7.98 12.57 -12.21
C ASN A 203 -7.63 11.22 -11.55
N PHE A 204 -7.35 10.21 -12.36
CA PHE A 204 -7.07 8.85 -11.91
C PHE A 204 -5.92 8.79 -10.89
N PHE A 205 -4.86 9.57 -11.08
CA PHE A 205 -3.72 9.62 -10.16
C PHE A 205 -4.06 10.28 -8.83
N ALA A 206 -4.88 11.35 -8.83
CA ALA A 206 -5.31 11.99 -7.59
C ALA A 206 -6.16 11.04 -6.73
N ARG A 207 -7.02 10.24 -7.39
CA ARG A 207 -7.83 9.20 -6.73
C ARG A 207 -6.94 8.11 -6.13
N LEU A 208 -5.94 7.64 -6.88
CA LEU A 208 -4.98 6.65 -6.42
C LEU A 208 -4.17 7.16 -5.22
N ALA A 209 -3.63 8.37 -5.32
CA ALA A 209 -2.86 9.00 -4.24
C ALA A 209 -3.68 9.13 -2.96
N ARG A 210 -4.95 9.55 -3.06
CA ARG A 210 -5.86 9.65 -1.90
C ARG A 210 -6.12 8.30 -1.24
N SER A 211 -6.36 7.26 -2.05
CA SER A 211 -6.56 5.89 -1.56
C SER A 211 -5.32 5.37 -0.81
N LEU A 212 -4.14 5.50 -1.42
CA LEU A 212 -2.88 5.05 -0.83
C LEU A 212 -2.52 5.84 0.44
N HIS A 213 -2.70 7.16 0.40
CA HIS A 213 -2.50 8.02 1.57
C HIS A 213 -3.38 7.58 2.74
N SER A 214 -4.66 7.33 2.48
CA SER A 214 -5.59 6.86 3.50
C SER A 214 -5.26 5.49 4.05
N ALA A 215 -4.91 4.53 3.17
CA ALA A 215 -4.48 3.21 3.60
C ALA A 215 -3.25 3.28 4.52
N ALA A 216 -2.26 4.12 4.19
CA ALA A 216 -1.00 4.23 4.92
C ALA A 216 -1.20 4.56 6.41
N TRP A 217 -2.04 5.54 6.75
CA TRP A 217 -2.27 5.89 8.15
C TRP A 217 -3.28 4.95 8.84
N LEU A 218 -4.28 4.43 8.11
CA LEU A 218 -5.27 3.49 8.64
C LEU A 218 -4.66 2.14 9.04
N MET A 219 -3.54 1.74 8.43
CA MET A 219 -2.75 0.57 8.87
C MET A 219 -2.35 0.66 10.36
N HIS A 220 -2.18 1.87 10.90
CA HIS A 220 -1.87 2.10 12.31
C HIS A 220 -3.11 2.32 13.18
N ALA A 221 -4.27 2.59 12.56
CA ALA A 221 -5.57 2.77 13.19
C ALA A 221 -6.57 1.69 12.72
N GLY A 222 -6.18 0.41 12.79
CA GLY A 222 -6.99 -0.69 12.25
C GLY A 222 -8.39 -0.83 12.86
N TRP A 223 -8.62 -0.36 14.09
CA TRP A 223 -9.95 -0.29 14.69
C TRP A 223 -10.86 0.71 13.95
N LEU A 224 -10.31 1.85 13.53
CA LEU A 224 -11.02 2.88 12.79
C LEU A 224 -11.32 2.39 11.37
N PHE A 225 -10.37 1.67 10.75
CA PHE A 225 -10.65 0.98 9.49
C PHE A 225 -11.84 0.03 9.63
N ARG A 226 -11.86 -0.85 10.65
CA ARG A 226 -12.99 -1.77 10.86
C ARG A 226 -14.31 -1.06 11.13
N LEU A 227 -14.27 0.03 11.91
CA LEU A 227 -15.43 0.87 12.18
C LEU A 227 -15.96 1.51 10.89
N HIS A 228 -15.07 2.08 10.09
CA HIS A 228 -15.39 2.64 8.78
C HIS A 228 -16.04 1.59 7.88
N GLN A 229 -15.45 0.39 7.76
CA GLN A 229 -16.01 -0.69 6.95
C GLN A 229 -17.41 -1.12 7.41
N LYS A 230 -17.65 -1.24 8.71
CA LYS A 230 -18.92 -1.75 9.24
C LYS A 230 -20.04 -0.72 9.27
N LEU A 231 -19.73 0.53 9.63
CA LEU A 231 -20.75 1.54 9.93
C LEU A 231 -20.79 2.67 8.90
N VAL A 232 -19.63 3.16 8.46
CA VAL A 232 -19.57 4.36 7.60
C VAL A 232 -19.84 4.03 6.15
N VAL A 233 -19.27 2.93 5.65
CA VAL A 233 -19.38 2.55 4.24
C VAL A 233 -20.83 2.30 3.80
N PRO A 234 -21.68 1.60 4.57
CA PRO A 234 -23.08 1.41 4.19
C PRO A 234 -23.91 2.70 4.21
N LEU A 235 -23.52 3.70 5.00
CA LEU A 235 -24.30 4.91 5.23
C LEU A 235 -23.88 6.09 4.34
N ILE A 236 -22.57 6.33 4.23
CA ILE A 236 -21.97 7.55 3.65
C ILE A 236 -21.00 7.19 2.51
N GLY A 237 -20.78 5.90 2.24
CA GLY A 237 -19.87 5.44 1.20
C GLY A 237 -18.39 5.57 1.55
N ASN A 238 -17.55 5.78 0.54
CA ASN A 238 -16.09 5.72 0.66
C ASN A 238 -15.44 7.05 1.11
N LEU A 239 -15.87 7.59 2.24
CA LEU A 239 -15.40 8.89 2.75
C LEU A 239 -13.87 8.93 2.94
N LEU A 240 -13.30 7.86 3.49
CA LEU A 240 -11.85 7.79 3.71
C LEU A 240 -11.06 7.44 2.44
N ALA A 241 -11.68 7.27 1.28
CA ALA A 241 -11.05 6.78 0.04
C ALA A 241 -10.34 5.41 0.13
N VAL A 242 -10.21 4.81 1.32
CA VAL A 242 -9.52 3.52 1.52
C VAL A 242 -10.21 2.37 0.78
N ASN A 243 -11.52 2.48 0.54
CA ASN A 243 -12.26 1.50 -0.25
C ASN A 243 -12.16 1.72 -1.75
N GLU A 244 -11.40 2.70 -2.25
CA GLU A 244 -11.17 2.80 -3.69
C GLU A 244 -10.47 1.54 -4.21
N ARG A 245 -9.61 0.93 -3.38
CA ARG A 245 -8.98 -0.35 -3.69
C ARG A 245 -9.98 -1.49 -3.88
N ASN A 246 -11.07 -1.50 -3.10
CA ASN A 246 -12.08 -2.58 -3.13
C ASN A 246 -13.28 -2.25 -4.03
N GLY A 247 -13.47 -0.97 -4.36
CA GLY A 247 -14.51 -0.48 -5.25
C GLY A 247 -13.93 -0.20 -6.62
N PHE A 248 -13.62 1.07 -6.90
CA PHE A 248 -13.21 1.51 -8.23
C PHE A 248 -12.05 0.73 -8.83
N PHE A 249 -10.91 0.60 -8.12
CA PHE A 249 -9.74 -0.08 -8.67
C PHE A 249 -9.95 -1.58 -8.84
N PHE A 250 -10.77 -2.19 -7.99
CA PHE A 250 -11.14 -3.60 -8.15
C PHE A 250 -12.01 -3.80 -9.39
N HIS A 251 -13.05 -2.99 -9.57
CA HIS A 251 -13.91 -3.04 -10.75
C HIS A 251 -13.18 -2.65 -12.03
N PHE A 252 -12.25 -1.70 -11.94
CA PHE A 252 -11.36 -1.34 -13.03
C PHE A 252 -10.52 -2.55 -13.46
N ALA A 253 -9.82 -3.19 -12.52
CA ALA A 253 -9.03 -4.38 -12.82
C ALA A 253 -9.89 -5.53 -13.39
N GLN A 254 -11.09 -5.75 -12.83
CA GLN A 254 -12.04 -6.75 -13.37
C GLN A 254 -12.43 -6.44 -14.82
N ARG A 255 -12.69 -5.17 -15.15
CA ARG A 255 -13.04 -4.74 -16.50
C ARG A 255 -11.88 -4.94 -17.47
N GLU A 256 -10.65 -4.58 -17.08
CA GLU A 256 -9.46 -4.78 -17.90
C GLU A 256 -9.22 -6.27 -18.17
N VAL A 257 -9.35 -7.13 -17.14
CA VAL A 257 -9.27 -8.58 -17.31
C VAL A 257 -10.36 -9.10 -18.24
N GLN A 258 -11.60 -8.63 -18.10
CA GLN A 258 -12.70 -9.06 -18.97
C GLN A 258 -12.49 -8.60 -20.42
N THR A 259 -12.09 -7.34 -20.62
CA THR A 259 -11.77 -6.80 -21.94
C THR A 259 -10.65 -7.59 -22.60
N ARG A 260 -9.62 -7.97 -21.83
CA ARG A 260 -8.52 -8.82 -22.31
C ARG A 260 -8.97 -10.23 -22.69
N LYS A 261 -10.01 -10.79 -22.06
CA LYS A 261 -10.63 -12.05 -22.48
C LYS A 261 -11.42 -11.89 -23.77
N ASP A 262 -12.20 -10.82 -23.87
CA ASP A 262 -13.11 -10.59 -25.00
C ASP A 262 -12.37 -10.22 -26.29
N GLN A 263 -11.31 -9.41 -26.18
CA GLN A 263 -10.56 -8.89 -27.35
C GLN A 263 -9.40 -9.80 -27.77
N GLY A 264 -9.04 -10.79 -26.96
CA GLY A 264 -7.77 -11.50 -27.11
C GLY A 264 -6.57 -10.59 -26.82
N GLY A 265 -5.37 -11.05 -27.16
CA GLY A 265 -4.12 -10.33 -26.91
C GLY A 265 -2.92 -11.27 -26.91
N ASN A 266 -1.76 -10.77 -26.49
CA ASN A 266 -0.54 -11.56 -26.44
C ASN A 266 -0.59 -12.60 -25.31
N ASP A 267 -0.54 -13.88 -25.64
CA ASP A 267 -0.53 -14.98 -24.66
C ASP A 267 0.72 -15.02 -23.76
N LYS A 268 1.70 -14.17 -24.05
CA LYS A 268 2.91 -13.96 -23.26
C LYS A 268 2.83 -12.71 -22.37
N ASP A 269 1.78 -11.89 -22.48
CA ASP A 269 1.55 -10.82 -21.49
C ASP A 269 1.28 -11.42 -20.09
N ILE A 270 1.32 -10.60 -19.05
CA ILE A 270 1.20 -11.09 -17.67
C ILE A 270 -0.14 -11.80 -17.47
N VAL A 271 -1.26 -11.22 -17.92
CA VAL A 271 -2.59 -11.80 -17.70
C VAL A 271 -2.81 -13.08 -18.49
N GLY A 272 -2.31 -13.17 -19.72
CA GLY A 272 -2.35 -14.37 -20.56
C GLY A 272 -1.58 -15.53 -19.94
N GLN A 273 -0.42 -15.24 -19.33
CA GLN A 273 0.29 -16.25 -18.53
C GLN A 273 -0.49 -16.68 -17.30
N LEU A 274 -1.22 -15.77 -16.64
CA LEU A 274 -2.07 -16.10 -15.50
C LEU A 274 -3.31 -16.90 -15.89
N PHE A 275 -3.93 -16.65 -17.05
CA PHE A 275 -5.03 -17.47 -17.57
C PHE A 275 -4.60 -18.93 -17.76
N LYS A 276 -3.41 -19.16 -18.34
CA LYS A 276 -2.85 -20.52 -18.47
C LYS A 276 -2.65 -21.20 -17.11
N VAL A 277 -2.23 -20.45 -16.09
CA VAL A 277 -2.12 -21.01 -14.73
C VAL A 277 -3.50 -21.39 -14.19
N GLN A 278 -4.50 -20.53 -14.39
CA GLN A 278 -5.88 -20.78 -13.95
C GLN A 278 -6.46 -22.04 -14.60
N GLU A 279 -6.28 -22.24 -15.91
CA GLU A 279 -6.73 -23.45 -16.62
C GLU A 279 -6.08 -24.73 -16.08
N THR A 280 -4.80 -24.67 -15.70
CA THR A 280 -4.08 -25.85 -15.17
C THR A 280 -4.34 -26.14 -13.70
N LYS A 281 -4.99 -25.22 -12.98
CA LYS A 281 -5.17 -25.27 -11.51
C LYS A 281 -6.55 -24.74 -11.11
N GLU A 282 -7.60 -25.30 -11.69
CA GLU A 282 -8.99 -24.85 -11.47
C GLU A 282 -9.47 -24.91 -10.00
N GLU A 283 -8.80 -25.70 -9.14
CA GLU A 283 -9.17 -25.90 -7.74
C GLU A 283 -8.67 -24.81 -6.76
N LEU A 284 -8.03 -23.73 -7.24
CA LEU A 284 -7.45 -22.64 -6.44
C LEU A 284 -7.98 -21.25 -6.83
#